data_AF-G3IV93-F1
#
_entry.id   AF-G3IV93-F1
#
_cell.length_a   1.000
_cell.length_b   1.000
_cell.length_c   1.000
_cell.angle_alpha   90.00
_cell.angle_beta   90.00
_cell.angle_gamma   90.00
#
_symmetry.space_group_name_H-M   'P 1'
#
loop_
_entity.id
_entity.type
_entity.pdbx_description
1 polymer ?
#
loop_
_entity_poly.entity_id
_entity_poly.type
_entity_poly.pdbx_seq_one_letter_code
_entity_poly.pdbx_strand_id
1 'polypeptide(L)'
;MSIVRILAISGSLRAASLNSALLRAVAGLAPSDIYIELFTELGNLPLFNPDLEITDLPPVADFHARLLEADGVIIASPEYAHGVTGVMKNALDWMVGSEAFFNKPVALLNASPRATIAQASLKESLTVMSAQVVEAASITLPIIGSNLDELGIAAHPSISTSIREALRAFHTEIVNLQNSKTHTLYGIKNCDTVKKARNWLDQNGIAYRFHDFRSDGLTPELLQHFADHLDWNKLLNRSSTSWRQLSAEQQSDLTQEKALQLMLTTPTLIKRPVLESGDKLMLGFKAENYQTELL
;
A
#
# COMPACT_ATOMS: atom_id res chain seq x y z
N MET A 1 13.96 9.01 3.29
CA MET A 1 13.07 7.85 3.40
C MET A 1 11.86 8.29 4.17
N SER A 2 10.68 8.09 3.59
CA SER A 2 9.41 8.21 4.29
C SER A 2 9.38 7.26 5.50
N ILE A 3 8.67 7.66 6.55
CA ILE A 3 8.46 6.81 7.73
C ILE A 3 7.44 5.73 7.35
N VAL A 4 7.76 4.48 7.62
CA VAL A 4 6.84 3.35 7.43
C VAL A 4 5.78 3.36 8.54
N ARG A 5 4.50 3.45 8.16
CA ARG A 5 3.35 3.44 9.08
C ARG A 5 2.82 2.02 9.23
N ILE A 6 2.72 1.53 10.46
CA ILE A 6 2.23 0.18 10.75
C ILE A 6 1.03 0.25 11.67
N LEU A 7 -0.07 -0.41 11.28
CA LEU A 7 -1.21 -0.63 12.16
C LEU A 7 -1.03 -1.95 12.93
N ALA A 8 -0.99 -1.88 14.26
CA ALA A 8 -0.83 -3.03 15.15
C ALA A 8 -2.15 -3.39 15.82
N ILE A 9 -2.66 -4.60 15.54
CA ILE A 9 -4.00 -5.06 15.92
C ILE A 9 -3.91 -6.23 16.90
N SER A 10 -4.54 -6.10 18.07
CA SER A 10 -4.62 -7.17 19.08
C SER A 10 -5.88 -8.00 18.94
N GLY A 11 -5.77 -9.31 18.74
CA GLY A 11 -6.91 -10.24 18.72
C GLY A 11 -7.54 -10.51 20.08
N SER A 12 -7.29 -9.68 21.11
CA SER A 12 -7.84 -9.86 22.45
C SER A 12 -8.33 -8.54 23.06
N LEU A 13 -9.56 -8.55 23.56
CA LEU A 13 -10.19 -7.43 24.27
C LEU A 13 -9.87 -7.42 25.78
N ARG A 14 -9.13 -8.42 26.29
CA ARG A 14 -8.79 -8.49 27.70
C ARG A 14 -7.80 -7.37 28.05
N ALA A 15 -8.08 -6.61 29.11
CA ALA A 15 -7.15 -5.60 29.63
C ALA A 15 -5.75 -6.18 29.92
N ALA A 16 -5.69 -7.38 30.49
CA ALA A 16 -4.45 -8.10 30.79
C ALA A 16 -4.00 -9.05 29.65
N SER A 17 -4.28 -8.72 28.39
CA SER A 17 -3.81 -9.51 27.24
C SER A 17 -2.30 -9.39 27.06
N LEU A 18 -1.59 -10.53 27.06
CA LEU A 18 -0.16 -10.59 26.74
C LEU A 18 0.12 -10.24 25.26
N ASN A 19 -0.81 -10.51 24.35
CA ASN A 19 -0.67 -10.08 22.96
C ASN A 19 -0.76 -8.55 22.83
N SER A 20 -1.63 -7.90 23.63
CA SER A 20 -1.69 -6.44 23.68
C SER A 20 -0.44 -5.84 24.32
N ALA A 21 0.10 -6.45 25.39
CA ALA A 21 1.37 -6.04 25.98
C ALA A 21 2.55 -6.23 25.03
N LEU A 22 2.56 -7.32 24.24
CA LEU A 22 3.55 -7.54 23.19
C LEU A 22 3.50 -6.43 22.15
N LEU A 23 2.32 -6.04 21.64
CA LEU A 23 2.22 -4.96 20.65
C LEU A 23 2.69 -3.61 21.23
N ARG A 24 2.41 -3.32 22.50
CA ARG A 24 2.94 -2.12 23.18
C ARG A 24 4.46 -2.15 23.26
N ALA A 25 5.06 -3.29 23.58
CA ALA A 25 6.52 -3.45 23.58
C ALA A 25 7.11 -3.32 22.16
N VAL A 26 6.44 -3.86 21.14
CA VAL A 26 6.83 -3.71 19.72
C VAL A 26 6.84 -2.24 19.32
N ALA A 27 5.80 -1.47 19.67
CA ALA A 27 5.76 -0.03 19.44
C ALA A 27 6.89 0.71 20.17
N GLY A 28 7.18 0.36 21.43
CA GLY A 28 8.28 0.97 22.19
C GLY A 28 9.69 0.61 21.69
N LEU A 29 9.83 -0.50 20.96
CA LEU A 29 11.10 -0.94 20.37
C LEU A 29 11.29 -0.47 18.92
N ALA A 30 10.29 0.16 18.32
CA ALA A 30 10.34 0.63 16.94
C ALA A 30 11.50 1.62 16.72
N PRO A 31 12.32 1.44 15.67
CA PRO A 31 13.30 2.43 15.25
C PRO A 31 12.61 3.70 14.69
N SER A 32 13.36 4.78 14.51
CA SER A 32 12.83 6.10 14.13
C SER A 32 12.18 6.17 12.74
N ASP A 33 12.46 5.20 11.87
CA ASP A 33 11.91 5.04 10.53
C ASP A 33 10.61 4.20 10.51
N ILE A 34 10.16 3.69 11.66
CA ILE A 34 8.91 2.95 11.81
C ILE A 34 8.00 3.66 12.81
N TYR A 35 6.79 4.03 12.37
CA TYR A 35 5.72 4.49 13.23
C TYR A 35 4.70 3.37 13.43
N ILE A 36 4.44 2.98 14.68
CA ILE A 36 3.48 1.93 15.01
C ILE A 36 2.27 2.54 15.72
N GLU A 37 1.11 2.41 15.09
CA GLU A 37 -0.18 2.78 15.64
C GLU A 37 -0.86 1.56 16.25
N LEU A 38 -1.18 1.62 17.53
CA LEU A 38 -1.92 0.55 18.20
C LEU A 38 -3.41 0.74 17.98
N PHE A 39 -4.07 -0.23 17.35
CA PHE A 39 -5.51 -0.24 17.19
C PHE A 39 -6.17 -0.99 18.36
N THR A 40 -6.72 -0.24 19.30
CA THR A 40 -7.36 -0.77 20.53
C THR A 40 -8.88 -0.92 20.43
N GLU A 41 -9.49 -0.38 19.38
CA GLU A 41 -10.94 -0.20 19.26
C GLU A 41 -11.66 -1.37 18.57
N LEU A 42 -11.01 -2.53 18.44
CA LEU A 42 -11.60 -3.74 17.84
C LEU A 42 -12.93 -4.17 18.49
N GLY A 43 -13.10 -3.89 19.79
CA GLY A 43 -14.34 -4.20 20.52
C GLY A 43 -15.53 -3.34 20.12
N ASN A 44 -15.30 -2.24 19.42
CA ASN A 44 -16.34 -1.32 18.95
C ASN A 44 -16.86 -1.69 17.55
N LEU A 45 -16.21 -2.64 16.86
CA LEU A 45 -16.70 -3.13 15.58
C LEU A 45 -18.00 -3.91 15.81
N PRO A 46 -19.11 -3.56 15.13
CA PRO A 46 -20.31 -4.39 15.15
C PRO A 46 -20.00 -5.76 14.55
N LEU A 47 -20.86 -6.75 14.81
CA LEU A 47 -20.77 -8.02 14.10
C LEU A 47 -20.90 -7.75 12.59
N PHE A 48 -20.04 -8.38 11.80
CA PHE A 48 -20.05 -8.26 10.36
C PHE A 48 -21.44 -8.59 9.81
N ASN A 49 -21.95 -7.68 8.99
CA ASN A 49 -23.16 -7.87 8.24
C ASN A 49 -22.96 -7.21 6.86
N PRO A 50 -22.97 -8.00 5.76
CA PRO A 50 -22.75 -7.48 4.41
C PRO A 50 -23.89 -6.56 3.92
N ASP A 51 -25.03 -6.53 4.61
CA ASP A 51 -26.15 -5.63 4.29
C ASP A 51 -25.94 -4.20 4.84
N LEU A 52 -24.89 -3.97 5.64
CA LEU A 52 -24.61 -2.66 6.23
C LEU A 52 -23.56 -1.90 5.42
N GLU A 53 -23.85 -0.62 5.17
CA GLU A 53 -22.93 0.30 4.51
C GLU A 53 -21.88 0.82 5.50
N ILE A 54 -20.60 0.73 5.12
CA ILE A 54 -19.47 1.16 5.96
C ILE A 54 -19.57 2.65 6.33
N THR A 55 -20.08 3.48 5.42
CA THR A 55 -20.22 4.93 5.63
C THR A 55 -21.14 5.28 6.81
N ASP A 56 -22.05 4.38 7.16
CA ASP A 56 -23.00 4.56 8.27
C ASP A 56 -22.49 3.95 9.59
N LEU A 57 -21.29 3.36 9.58
CA LEU A 57 -20.66 2.68 10.70
C LEU A 57 -19.34 3.34 11.07
N PRO A 58 -19.33 4.41 11.89
CA PRO A 58 -18.11 5.14 12.23
C PRO A 58 -16.92 4.28 12.72
N PRO A 59 -17.13 3.24 13.57
CA PRO A 59 -16.02 2.37 13.98
C PRO A 59 -15.41 1.56 12.84
N VAL A 60 -16.23 1.11 11.88
CA VAL A 60 -15.77 0.36 10.70
C VAL A 60 -15.07 1.31 9.73
N ALA A 61 -15.64 2.50 9.50
CA ALA A 61 -15.03 3.53 8.66
C ALA A 61 -13.65 3.98 9.19
N ASP A 62 -13.52 4.22 10.50
CA ASP A 62 -12.23 4.55 11.15
C ASP A 62 -11.22 3.40 11.00
N PHE A 63 -11.66 2.16 11.19
CA PHE A 63 -10.79 0.99 11.01
C PHE A 63 -10.26 0.88 9.56
N HIS A 64 -11.14 1.07 8.57
CA HIS A 64 -10.76 1.04 7.15
C HIS A 64 -9.82 2.20 6.78
N ALA A 65 -10.06 3.40 7.30
CA ALA A 65 -9.19 4.55 7.06
C ALA A 65 -7.77 4.29 7.58
N ARG A 66 -7.63 3.73 8.79
CA ARG A 66 -6.32 3.38 9.36
C ARG A 66 -5.61 2.27 8.59
N LEU A 67 -6.36 1.27 8.10
CA LEU A 67 -5.80 0.21 7.23
C LEU A 67 -5.28 0.78 5.91
N LEU A 68 -5.99 1.74 5.34
CA LEU A 68 -5.61 2.41 4.10
C LEU A 68 -4.34 3.26 4.29
N GLU A 69 -4.25 4.00 5.40
CA GLU A 69 -3.07 4.82 5.74
C GLU A 69 -1.83 4.00 6.10
N ALA A 70 -1.99 2.77 6.57
CA ALA A 70 -0.88 1.93 6.99
C ALA A 70 -0.13 1.33 5.80
N ASP A 71 1.19 1.35 5.82
CA ASP A 71 2.03 0.65 4.84
C ASP A 71 2.10 -0.87 5.11
N GLY A 72 1.84 -1.29 6.35
CA GLY A 72 1.76 -2.68 6.75
C GLY A 72 0.95 -2.90 8.03
N VAL A 73 0.58 -4.14 8.31
CA VAL A 73 -0.21 -4.52 9.50
C VAL A 73 0.54 -5.54 10.34
N ILE A 74 0.57 -5.35 11.65
CA ILE A 74 1.01 -6.37 12.61
C ILE A 74 -0.23 -6.91 13.33
N ILE A 75 -0.41 -8.23 13.35
CA ILE A 75 -1.50 -8.86 14.09
C ILE A 75 -0.91 -9.72 15.20
N ALA A 76 -1.34 -9.48 16.45
CA ALA A 76 -1.06 -10.37 17.57
C ALA A 76 -2.35 -10.93 18.17
N SER A 77 -2.65 -12.21 17.90
CA SER A 77 -3.91 -12.84 18.32
C SER A 77 -3.66 -14.09 19.17
N PRO A 78 -4.36 -14.26 20.31
CA PRO A 78 -4.33 -15.52 21.04
C PRO A 78 -5.12 -16.61 20.29
N GLU A 79 -5.05 -17.82 20.82
CA GLU A 79 -5.85 -18.97 20.39
C GLU A 79 -6.95 -19.25 21.41
N TYR A 80 -8.20 -19.30 20.96
CA TYR A 80 -9.36 -19.68 21.79
C TYR A 80 -10.03 -20.92 21.20
N ALA A 81 -10.07 -22.01 21.97
CA ALA A 81 -10.64 -23.29 21.53
C ALA A 81 -10.09 -23.75 20.16
N HIS A 82 -8.78 -23.64 19.96
CA HIS A 82 -8.09 -23.91 18.69
C HIS A 82 -8.51 -23.03 17.49
N GLY A 83 -9.28 -21.97 17.73
CA GLY A 83 -9.74 -21.03 16.71
C GLY A 83 -9.12 -19.65 16.83
N VAL A 84 -9.15 -18.93 15.70
CA VAL A 84 -9.00 -17.47 15.66
C VAL A 84 -10.05 -16.84 16.59
N THR A 85 -9.68 -15.81 17.35
CA THR A 85 -10.62 -15.20 18.28
C THR A 85 -11.80 -14.58 17.55
N GLY A 86 -13.00 -14.61 18.16
CA GLY A 86 -14.20 -14.06 17.52
C GLY A 86 -14.05 -12.59 17.13
N VAL A 87 -13.38 -11.78 17.95
CA VAL A 87 -13.11 -10.37 17.63
C VAL A 87 -12.17 -10.22 16.42
N MET A 88 -11.13 -11.05 16.32
CA MET A 88 -10.22 -11.01 15.18
C MET A 88 -10.91 -11.49 13.92
N LYS A 89 -11.70 -12.57 14.01
CA LYS A 89 -12.47 -13.07 12.86
C LYS A 89 -13.48 -12.05 12.37
N ASN A 90 -14.18 -11.37 13.28
CA ASN A 90 -15.10 -10.29 12.93
C ASN A 90 -14.39 -9.14 12.21
N ALA A 91 -13.19 -8.77 12.66
CA ALA A 91 -12.38 -7.76 12.00
C ALA A 91 -11.94 -8.18 10.60
N LEU A 92 -11.51 -9.45 10.42
CA LEU A 92 -11.20 -10.02 9.11
C LEU A 92 -12.39 -9.94 8.17
N ASP A 93 -13.59 -10.25 8.65
CA ASP A 93 -14.81 -10.20 7.83
C ASP A 93 -15.09 -8.77 7.33
N TRP A 94 -14.89 -7.74 8.17
CA TRP A 94 -14.96 -6.35 7.73
C TRP A 94 -13.87 -5.95 6.72
N MET A 95 -12.70 -6.59 6.76
CA MET A 95 -11.61 -6.35 5.81
C MET A 95 -11.79 -7.02 4.45
N VAL A 96 -12.70 -8.01 4.32
CA VAL A 96 -12.89 -8.75 3.06
C VAL A 96 -13.36 -7.81 1.95
N GLY A 97 -12.68 -7.88 0.80
CA GLY A 97 -13.02 -7.07 -0.38
C GLY A 97 -12.59 -5.60 -0.28
N SER A 98 -11.94 -5.18 0.81
CA SER A 98 -11.39 -3.84 0.93
C SER A 98 -10.09 -3.69 0.13
N GLU A 99 -10.01 -2.68 -0.75
CA GLU A 99 -8.76 -2.29 -1.41
C GLU A 99 -7.64 -1.98 -0.42
N ALA A 100 -8.00 -1.49 0.78
CA ALA A 100 -7.06 -1.19 1.84
C ALA A 100 -6.27 -2.41 2.32
N PHE A 101 -6.73 -3.64 2.04
CA PHE A 101 -6.08 -4.86 2.50
C PHE A 101 -5.47 -5.72 1.38
N PHE A 102 -5.78 -5.41 0.12
CA PHE A 102 -5.24 -6.14 -1.03
C PHE A 102 -3.72 -5.96 -1.14
N ASN A 103 -2.97 -7.06 -1.23
CA ASN A 103 -1.51 -7.10 -1.20
C ASN A 103 -0.85 -6.42 0.01
N LYS A 104 -1.61 -6.13 1.07
CA LYS A 104 -1.06 -5.46 2.26
C LYS A 104 -0.01 -6.36 2.92
N PRO A 105 1.20 -5.86 3.22
CA PRO A 105 2.18 -6.60 4.01
C PRO A 105 1.64 -6.84 5.43
N VAL A 106 1.66 -8.09 5.89
CA VAL A 106 1.19 -8.47 7.23
C VAL A 106 2.24 -9.31 7.96
N ALA A 107 2.54 -8.95 9.21
CA ALA A 107 3.35 -9.77 10.11
C ALA A 107 2.49 -10.35 11.25
N LEU A 108 2.65 -11.66 11.51
CA LEU A 108 1.93 -12.36 12.56
C LEU A 108 2.81 -12.55 13.79
N LEU A 109 2.39 -11.95 14.90
CA LEU A 109 3.06 -12.09 16.20
C LEU A 109 2.21 -12.92 17.16
N ASN A 110 2.85 -13.64 18.08
CA ASN A 110 2.13 -14.30 19.16
C ASN A 110 2.92 -14.35 20.46
N ALA A 111 2.26 -14.06 21.58
CA ALA A 111 2.83 -14.12 22.91
C ALA A 111 2.89 -15.55 23.50
N SER A 112 2.45 -16.57 22.75
CA SER A 112 2.42 -17.97 23.21
C SER A 112 2.83 -18.95 22.10
N PRO A 113 3.85 -19.81 22.32
CA PRO A 113 4.22 -20.88 21.40
C PRO A 113 3.17 -22.00 21.30
N ARG A 114 2.12 -21.94 22.13
CA ARG A 114 1.03 -22.93 22.14
C ARG A 114 -0.10 -22.59 21.17
N ALA A 115 -0.16 -21.36 20.64
CA ALA A 115 -1.26 -20.88 19.80
C ALA A 115 -1.06 -21.25 18.32
N THR A 116 -0.70 -22.50 18.04
CA THR A 116 -0.26 -22.93 16.70
C THR A 116 -1.42 -23.11 15.72
N ILE A 117 -2.59 -23.57 16.17
CA ILE A 117 -3.71 -23.90 15.30
C ILE A 117 -4.41 -22.62 14.85
N ALA A 118 -4.69 -21.71 15.79
CA ALA A 118 -5.29 -20.42 15.44
C ALA A 118 -4.36 -19.58 14.56
N GLN A 119 -3.03 -19.62 14.81
CA GLN A 119 -2.07 -18.87 14.01
C GLN A 119 -1.97 -19.42 12.58
N ALA A 120 -1.98 -20.74 12.40
CA ALA A 120 -2.05 -21.36 11.08
C ALA A 120 -3.35 -21.01 10.35
N SER A 121 -4.50 -21.09 11.05
CA SER A 121 -5.80 -20.71 10.49
C SER A 121 -5.89 -19.23 10.12
N LEU A 122 -5.31 -18.35 10.94
CA LEU A 122 -5.25 -16.91 10.66
C LEU A 122 -4.42 -16.63 9.41
N LYS A 123 -3.23 -17.25 9.30
CA LYS A 123 -2.37 -17.14 8.12
C LYS A 123 -3.08 -17.59 6.84
N GLU A 124 -3.81 -18.70 6.89
CA GLU A 124 -4.61 -19.18 5.77
C GLU A 124 -5.67 -18.14 5.36
N SER A 125 -6.45 -17.63 6.32
CA SER A 125 -7.48 -16.60 6.05
C SER A 125 -6.88 -15.35 5.41
N LEU A 126 -5.75 -14.86 5.93
CA LEU A 126 -5.04 -13.71 5.38
C LEU A 126 -4.55 -13.95 3.95
N THR A 127 -4.05 -15.15 3.66
CA THR A 127 -3.59 -15.54 2.32
C THR A 127 -4.76 -15.55 1.33
N VAL A 128 -5.90 -16.11 1.71
CA VAL A 128 -7.13 -16.11 0.89
C VAL A 128 -7.65 -14.68 0.67
N MET A 129 -7.47 -13.78 1.64
CA MET A 129 -7.79 -12.35 1.54
C MET A 129 -6.76 -11.55 0.72
N SER A 130 -5.80 -12.22 0.07
CA SER A 130 -4.74 -11.60 -0.74
C SER A 130 -3.79 -10.68 0.04
N ALA A 131 -3.66 -10.87 1.35
CA ALA A 131 -2.63 -10.21 2.14
C ALA A 131 -1.26 -10.88 1.90
N GLN A 132 -0.17 -10.12 2.01
CA GLN A 132 1.18 -10.63 1.87
C GLN A 132 1.79 -10.90 3.24
N VAL A 133 1.71 -12.16 3.69
CA VAL A 133 2.28 -12.55 4.98
C VAL A 133 3.81 -12.57 4.91
N VAL A 134 4.45 -11.72 5.72
CA VAL A 134 5.90 -11.60 5.80
C VAL A 134 6.43 -12.59 6.83
N GLU A 135 6.83 -13.77 6.36
CA GLU A 135 7.30 -14.87 7.23
C GLU A 135 8.50 -14.46 8.09
N ALA A 136 9.46 -13.72 7.52
CA ALA A 136 10.65 -13.28 8.23
C ALA A 136 10.35 -12.31 9.39
N ALA A 137 9.18 -11.68 9.37
CA ALA A 137 8.69 -10.78 10.43
C ALA A 137 7.68 -11.45 11.36
N SER A 138 7.24 -12.67 11.04
CA SER A 138 6.21 -13.38 11.80
C SER A 138 6.85 -14.24 12.88
N ILE A 139 6.72 -13.83 14.15
CA ILE A 139 7.43 -14.43 15.28
C ILE A 139 6.50 -14.86 16.41
N THR A 140 6.88 -15.93 17.10
CA THR A 140 6.18 -16.40 18.30
C THR A 140 7.13 -16.41 19.48
N LEU A 141 6.71 -15.78 20.58
CA LEU A 141 7.54 -15.52 21.75
C LEU A 141 6.98 -16.24 22.99
N PRO A 142 7.84 -16.83 23.86
CA PRO A 142 7.41 -17.55 25.06
C PRO A 142 7.10 -16.59 26.23
N ILE A 143 6.15 -15.68 26.05
CA ILE A 143 5.78 -14.66 27.07
C ILE A 143 4.76 -15.24 28.05
N ILE A 144 3.93 -16.19 27.63
CA ILE A 144 2.94 -16.79 28.52
C ILE A 144 3.59 -17.49 29.74
N GLY A 145 3.23 -17.05 30.94
CA GLY A 145 3.76 -17.56 32.20
C GLY A 145 5.09 -16.94 32.65
N SER A 146 5.64 -15.96 31.92
CA SER A 146 6.89 -15.28 32.29
C SER A 146 6.73 -14.14 33.31
N ASN A 147 5.49 -13.73 33.60
CA ASN A 147 5.14 -12.54 34.40
C ASN A 147 5.74 -11.22 33.86
N LEU A 148 6.12 -11.16 32.59
CA LEU A 148 6.58 -9.93 31.95
C LEU A 148 5.40 -9.05 31.53
N ASP A 149 5.46 -7.77 31.90
CA ASP A 149 4.65 -6.72 31.31
C ASP A 149 5.34 -6.14 30.06
N GLU A 150 4.80 -5.05 29.50
CA GLU A 150 5.37 -4.41 28.29
C GLU A 150 6.82 -3.92 28.48
N LEU A 151 7.15 -3.39 29.65
CA LEU A 151 8.50 -2.91 29.95
C LEU A 151 9.46 -4.09 30.13
N GLY A 152 9.00 -5.14 30.79
CA GLY A 152 9.72 -6.40 30.93
C GLY A 152 10.00 -7.06 29.58
N ILE A 153 9.01 -7.10 28.68
CA ILE A 153 9.16 -7.61 27.31
C ILE A 153 10.21 -6.77 26.56
N ALA A 154 10.13 -5.45 26.65
CA ALA A 154 11.04 -4.54 25.96
C ALA A 154 12.48 -4.59 26.50
N ALA A 155 12.66 -4.86 27.79
CA ALA A 155 13.97 -4.96 28.44
C ALA A 155 14.59 -6.36 28.34
N HIS A 156 13.81 -7.40 28.07
CA HIS A 156 14.30 -8.77 28.02
C HIS A 156 15.25 -8.96 26.81
N PRO A 157 16.52 -9.39 27.00
CA PRO A 157 17.53 -9.35 25.94
C PRO A 157 17.17 -10.16 24.68
N SER A 158 16.76 -11.42 24.84
CA SER A 158 16.41 -12.26 23.67
C SER A 158 15.12 -11.81 22.99
N ILE A 159 14.06 -11.55 23.75
CA ILE A 159 12.75 -11.12 23.23
C ILE A 159 12.87 -9.78 22.48
N SER A 160 13.51 -8.78 23.09
CA SER A 160 13.70 -7.47 22.45
C SER A 160 14.55 -7.57 21.18
N THR A 161 15.56 -8.46 21.15
CA THR A 161 16.34 -8.73 19.94
C THR A 161 15.47 -9.31 18.84
N SER A 162 14.68 -10.35 19.13
CA SER A 162 13.77 -10.96 18.15
C SER A 162 12.72 -9.98 17.63
N ILE A 163 12.18 -9.10 18.49
CA ILE A 163 11.25 -8.05 18.06
C ILE A 163 11.94 -7.06 17.11
N ARG A 164 13.16 -6.60 17.42
CA ARG A 164 13.90 -5.67 16.56
C ARG A 164 14.25 -6.28 15.20
N GLU A 165 14.62 -7.57 15.19
CA GLU A 165 14.89 -8.30 13.96
C GLU A 165 13.62 -8.45 13.10
N ALA A 166 12.49 -8.80 13.72
CA ALA A 166 11.21 -8.88 13.02
C ALA A 166 10.77 -7.52 12.44
N LEU A 167 10.92 -6.43 13.21
CA LEU A 167 10.63 -5.07 12.73
C LEU A 167 11.53 -4.66 11.56
N ARG A 168 12.83 -4.98 11.61
CA ARG A 168 13.75 -4.72 10.50
C ARG A 168 13.34 -5.51 9.26
N ALA A 169 13.07 -6.81 9.41
CA ALA A 169 12.62 -7.65 8.30
C ALA A 169 11.32 -7.13 7.69
N PHE A 170 10.38 -6.70 8.53
CA PHE A 170 9.11 -6.17 8.05
C PHE A 170 9.26 -4.85 7.30
N HIS A 171 10.05 -3.92 7.85
CA HIS A 171 10.36 -2.65 7.19
C HIS A 171 11.02 -2.88 5.82
N THR A 172 12.04 -3.75 5.76
CA THR A 172 12.69 -4.09 4.49
C THR A 172 11.69 -4.62 3.46
N GLU A 173 10.79 -5.52 3.86
CA GLU A 173 9.81 -6.07 2.93
C GLU A 173 8.78 -5.05 2.48
N ILE A 174 8.26 -4.21 3.39
CA ILE A 174 7.36 -3.11 3.03
C ILE A 174 8.01 -2.19 1.98
N VAL A 175 9.25 -1.77 2.22
CA VAL A 175 9.99 -0.91 1.29
C VAL A 175 10.23 -1.62 -0.05
N ASN A 176 10.56 -2.91 -0.03
CA ASN A 176 10.72 -3.69 -1.26
C ASN A 176 9.42 -3.75 -2.07
N LEU A 177 8.29 -3.98 -1.42
CA LEU A 177 6.98 -4.06 -2.07
C LEU A 177 6.51 -2.71 -2.61
N GLN A 178 6.79 -1.63 -1.88
CA GLN A 178 6.58 -0.27 -2.38
C GLN A 178 7.43 0.00 -3.64
N ASN A 179 8.69 -0.43 -3.65
CA ASN A 179 9.60 -0.30 -4.79
C ASN A 179 9.30 -1.29 -5.94
N SER A 180 8.61 -2.40 -5.67
CA SER A 180 8.21 -3.41 -6.64
C SER A 180 6.88 -3.08 -7.32
N LYS A 181 6.25 -1.95 -7.00
CA LYS A 181 5.09 -1.47 -7.76
C LYS A 181 5.49 -1.35 -9.23
N THR A 182 4.71 -1.99 -10.11
CA THR A 182 5.00 -1.98 -11.55
C THR A 182 4.86 -0.56 -12.06
N HIS A 183 5.99 0.09 -12.34
CA HIS A 183 5.97 1.41 -12.94
C HIS A 183 5.88 1.25 -14.46
N THR A 184 4.96 1.95 -15.12
CA THR A 184 4.93 2.03 -16.59
C THR A 184 5.18 3.46 -17.03
N LEU A 185 6.29 3.69 -17.73
CA LEU A 185 6.60 4.99 -18.32
C LEU A 185 6.15 5.01 -19.78
N TYR A 186 5.13 5.81 -20.06
CA TYR A 186 4.57 6.02 -21.38
C TYR A 186 5.21 7.24 -22.06
N GLY A 187 5.56 7.11 -23.33
CA GLY A 187 6.09 8.23 -24.08
C GLY A 187 6.48 7.93 -25.51
N ILE A 188 7.42 8.70 -26.03
CA ILE A 188 8.09 8.43 -27.32
C ILE A 188 9.58 8.44 -27.05
N LYS A 189 10.28 7.36 -27.39
CA LYS A 189 11.68 7.09 -27.04
C LYS A 189 12.64 8.24 -27.36
N ASN A 190 12.40 8.96 -28.44
CA ASN A 190 13.26 10.04 -28.91
C ASN A 190 12.92 11.42 -28.33
N CYS A 191 11.96 11.54 -27.40
CA CYS A 191 11.63 12.79 -26.71
C CYS A 191 12.62 13.07 -25.57
N ASP A 192 13.19 14.27 -25.51
CA ASP A 192 14.20 14.63 -24.50
C ASP A 192 13.69 14.53 -23.06
N THR A 193 12.45 14.94 -22.81
CA THR A 193 11.83 14.83 -21.48
C THR A 193 11.64 13.36 -21.07
N VAL A 194 11.31 12.48 -22.01
CA VAL A 194 11.19 11.03 -21.76
C VAL A 194 12.56 10.41 -21.47
N LYS A 195 13.61 10.79 -22.22
CA LYS A 195 14.98 10.34 -21.96
C LYS A 195 15.45 10.75 -20.56
N LYS A 196 15.18 12.00 -20.16
CA LYS A 196 15.51 12.50 -18.82
C LYS A 196 14.81 11.70 -17.72
N ALA A 197 13.52 11.41 -17.89
CA ALA A 197 12.76 10.59 -16.93
C ALA A 197 13.31 9.17 -16.81
N ARG A 198 13.57 8.49 -17.93
CA ARG A 198 14.17 7.14 -17.94
C ARG A 198 15.52 7.11 -17.23
N ASN A 199 16.42 8.03 -17.59
CA ASN A 199 17.74 8.11 -16.96
C ASN A 199 17.63 8.35 -15.45
N TRP A 200 16.66 9.13 -15.00
CA TRP A 200 16.43 9.36 -13.57
C TRP A 200 15.93 8.09 -12.86
N LEU A 201 14.98 7.36 -13.47
CA LEU A 201 14.50 6.08 -12.92
C LEU A 201 15.64 5.05 -12.84
N ASP A 202 16.43 4.92 -13.90
CA ASP A 202 17.60 4.02 -13.97
C ASP A 202 18.64 4.37 -12.88
N GLN A 203 18.92 5.66 -12.66
CA GLN A 203 19.89 6.13 -11.66
C GLN A 203 19.44 5.88 -10.21
N ASN A 204 18.12 5.83 -9.96
CA ASN A 204 17.56 5.61 -8.63
C ASN A 204 17.14 4.15 -8.39
N GLY A 205 17.42 3.24 -9.34
CA GLY A 205 17.11 1.81 -9.19
C GLY A 205 15.62 1.47 -9.24
N ILE A 206 14.80 2.34 -9.83
CA ILE A 206 13.35 2.15 -9.92
C ILE A 206 13.04 1.34 -11.17
N ALA A 207 12.51 0.13 -11.00
CA ALA A 207 12.18 -0.77 -12.11
C ALA A 207 10.92 -0.30 -12.85
N TYR A 208 10.98 -0.15 -14.17
CA TYR A 208 9.82 0.26 -14.97
C TYR A 208 9.76 -0.47 -16.31
N ARG A 209 8.53 -0.61 -16.82
CA ARG A 209 8.27 -0.94 -18.22
C ARG A 209 8.18 0.37 -19.01
N PHE A 210 8.90 0.45 -20.12
CA PHE A 210 8.70 1.55 -21.08
C PHE A 210 7.66 1.15 -22.12
N HIS A 211 6.68 2.02 -22.36
CA HIS A 211 5.67 1.87 -23.41
C HIS A 211 5.77 3.04 -24.40
N ASP A 212 6.21 2.77 -25.62
CA ASP A 212 6.33 3.77 -26.67
C ASP A 212 5.03 3.86 -27.47
N PHE A 213 4.40 5.04 -27.48
CA PHE A 213 3.15 5.26 -28.22
C PHE A 213 3.22 4.96 -29.72
N ARG A 214 4.42 4.96 -30.32
CA ARG A 214 4.61 4.67 -31.74
C ARG A 214 4.82 3.19 -32.02
N SER A 215 5.70 2.52 -31.26
CA SER A 215 6.01 1.11 -31.53
C SER A 215 5.02 0.17 -30.85
N ASP A 216 4.58 0.52 -29.64
CA ASP A 216 3.74 -0.34 -28.80
C ASP A 216 2.26 0.05 -28.93
N GLY A 217 1.99 1.18 -29.59
CA GLY A 217 0.67 1.69 -29.92
C GLY A 217 0.05 2.56 -28.82
N LEU A 218 -1.04 3.22 -29.17
CA LEU A 218 -1.87 3.99 -28.24
C LEU A 218 -3.31 3.61 -28.51
N THR A 219 -3.95 2.93 -27.56
CA THR A 219 -5.35 2.51 -27.71
C THR A 219 -6.30 3.56 -27.13
N PRO A 220 -7.56 3.63 -27.60
CA PRO A 220 -8.58 4.49 -27.01
C PRO A 220 -8.76 4.27 -25.50
N GLU A 221 -8.70 3.01 -25.05
CA GLU A 221 -8.89 2.64 -23.64
C GLU A 221 -7.75 3.16 -22.78
N LEU A 222 -6.50 3.04 -23.23
CA LEU A 222 -5.34 3.58 -22.52
C LEU A 222 -5.40 5.11 -22.43
N LEU A 223 -5.83 5.77 -23.50
CA LEU A 223 -5.94 7.22 -23.51
C LEU A 223 -7.10 7.72 -22.65
N GLN A 224 -8.21 6.97 -22.62
CA GLN A 224 -9.33 7.23 -21.71
C GLN A 224 -8.90 7.06 -20.26
N HIS A 225 -8.19 5.98 -19.94
CA HIS A 225 -7.59 5.77 -18.61
C HIS A 225 -6.75 6.98 -18.16
N PHE A 226 -5.91 7.53 -19.04
CA PHE A 226 -5.18 8.75 -18.71
C PHE A 226 -6.09 9.95 -18.48
N ALA A 227 -7.16 10.12 -19.26
CA ALA A 227 -8.09 11.24 -19.12
C ALA A 227 -8.99 11.14 -17.87
N ASP A 228 -9.25 9.93 -17.38
CA ASP A 228 -10.04 9.71 -16.16
C ASP A 228 -9.23 10.08 -14.90
N HIS A 229 -7.91 9.88 -14.95
CA HIS A 229 -7.01 10.15 -13.83
C HIS A 229 -6.26 11.49 -13.95
N LEU A 230 -6.15 12.04 -15.15
CA LEU A 230 -5.50 13.32 -15.45
C LEU A 230 -6.48 14.23 -16.19
N ASP A 231 -6.53 15.50 -15.83
CA ASP A 231 -7.24 16.50 -16.63
C ASP A 231 -6.76 16.48 -18.10
N TRP A 232 -7.67 16.14 -19.02
CA TRP A 232 -7.39 16.03 -20.45
C TRP A 232 -6.80 17.33 -21.03
N ASN A 233 -7.12 18.50 -20.46
CA ASN A 233 -6.52 19.77 -20.88
C ASN A 233 -5.02 19.82 -20.57
N LYS A 234 -4.59 19.20 -19.46
CA LYS A 234 -3.17 19.10 -19.09
C LYS A 234 -2.46 18.05 -19.93
N LEU A 235 -3.16 16.94 -20.24
CA LEU A 235 -2.66 15.86 -21.08
C LEU A 235 -2.38 16.33 -22.52
N LEU A 236 -3.18 17.26 -23.04
CA LEU A 236 -2.99 17.86 -24.36
C LEU A 236 -1.83 18.88 -24.37
N ASN A 237 -0.82 18.61 -25.20
CA ASN A 237 0.34 19.46 -25.39
C ASN A 237 0.12 20.56 -26.44
N ARG A 238 -0.51 21.66 -26.02
CA ARG A 238 -0.75 22.85 -26.86
C ARG A 238 0.52 23.63 -27.26
N SER A 239 1.68 23.34 -26.65
CA SER A 239 2.95 23.97 -27.03
C SER A 239 3.76 23.17 -28.05
N SER A 240 3.29 21.97 -28.44
CA SER A 240 3.97 21.10 -29.40
C SER A 240 3.98 21.69 -30.81
N THR A 241 4.95 21.28 -31.63
CA THR A 241 4.98 21.61 -33.06
C THR A 241 3.78 21.02 -33.79
N SER A 242 3.39 19.79 -33.44
CA SER A 242 2.19 19.14 -33.98
C SER A 242 0.91 19.91 -33.69
N TRP A 243 0.78 20.54 -32.51
CA TRP A 243 -0.35 21.41 -32.21
C TRP A 243 -0.43 22.60 -33.18
N ARG A 244 0.71 23.26 -33.42
CA ARG A 244 0.79 24.40 -34.35
C ARG A 244 0.48 24.03 -35.81
N GLN A 245 0.59 22.75 -36.16
CA GLN A 245 0.29 22.24 -37.50
C GLN A 245 -1.18 21.84 -37.68
N LEU A 246 -1.97 21.78 -36.61
CA LEU A 246 -3.41 21.54 -36.70
C LEU A 246 -4.12 22.72 -37.35
N SER A 247 -5.21 22.45 -38.07
CA SER A 247 -6.04 23.51 -38.67
C SER A 247 -6.77 24.33 -37.60
N ALA A 248 -7.26 25.52 -37.97
CA ALA A 248 -8.02 26.37 -37.06
C ALA A 248 -9.26 25.67 -36.51
N GLU A 249 -9.94 24.87 -37.34
CA GLU A 249 -11.12 24.07 -36.97
C GLU A 249 -10.77 22.95 -35.99
N GLN A 250 -9.58 22.37 -36.09
CA GLN A 250 -9.12 21.35 -35.16
C GLN A 250 -8.77 21.95 -33.79
N GLN A 251 -8.31 23.21 -33.75
CA GLN A 251 -7.92 23.91 -32.51
C GLN A 251 -9.10 24.56 -31.77
N SER A 252 -10.23 24.85 -32.44
CA SER A 252 -11.42 25.46 -31.83
C SER A 252 -12.32 24.43 -31.13
N ASP A 253 -13.18 24.89 -30.21
CA ASP A 253 -14.26 24.12 -29.59
C ASP A 253 -13.85 22.73 -29.07
N LEU A 254 -12.70 22.68 -28.39
CA LEU A 254 -12.12 21.44 -27.89
C LEU A 254 -12.98 20.86 -26.75
N THR A 255 -13.64 19.74 -27.03
CA THR A 255 -14.19 18.84 -26.02
C THR A 255 -13.16 17.79 -25.65
N GLN A 256 -13.37 17.08 -24.53
CA GLN A 256 -12.55 15.93 -24.16
C GLN A 256 -12.50 14.90 -25.30
N GLU A 257 -13.66 14.51 -25.83
CA GLU A 257 -13.76 13.56 -26.94
C GLU A 257 -12.94 13.98 -28.17
N LYS A 258 -13.08 15.25 -28.59
CA LYS A 258 -12.32 15.80 -29.72
C LYS A 258 -10.81 15.80 -29.43
N ALA A 259 -10.41 16.17 -28.22
CA ALA A 259 -9.01 16.18 -27.82
C ALA A 259 -8.40 14.77 -27.80
N LEU A 260 -9.13 13.78 -27.30
CA LEU A 260 -8.68 12.38 -27.28
C LEU A 260 -8.56 11.82 -28.70
N GLN A 261 -9.51 12.10 -29.60
CA GLN A 261 -9.42 11.71 -31.01
C GLN A 261 -8.19 12.32 -31.72
N LEU A 262 -7.89 13.59 -31.44
CA LEU A 262 -6.69 14.25 -31.96
C LEU A 262 -5.41 13.58 -31.43
N MET A 263 -5.37 13.23 -30.15
CA MET A 263 -4.24 12.55 -29.51
C MET A 263 -4.04 11.12 -30.03
N LEU A 264 -5.12 10.38 -30.31
CA LEU A 264 -5.04 9.05 -30.95
C LEU A 264 -4.44 9.14 -32.35
N THR A 265 -4.92 10.09 -33.15
CA THR A 265 -4.42 10.28 -34.52
C THR A 265 -2.98 10.81 -34.54
N THR A 266 -2.65 11.68 -33.58
CA THR A 266 -1.35 12.35 -33.51
C THR A 266 -0.76 12.24 -32.09
N PRO A 267 -0.10 11.12 -31.73
CA PRO A 267 0.43 10.89 -30.38
C PRO A 267 1.44 11.92 -29.87
N THR A 268 2.04 12.71 -30.76
CA THR A 268 2.93 13.81 -30.37
C THR A 268 2.20 14.97 -29.67
N LEU A 269 0.88 15.04 -29.80
CA LEU A 269 0.01 15.97 -29.07
C LEU A 269 -0.13 15.60 -27.60
N ILE A 270 0.27 14.40 -27.18
CA ILE A 270 0.25 14.03 -25.77
C ILE A 270 1.44 14.66 -25.05
N LYS A 271 1.20 15.29 -23.90
CA LYS A 271 2.24 15.77 -23.01
C LYS A 271 2.94 14.58 -22.38
N ARG A 272 4.27 14.52 -22.50
CA ARG A 272 5.08 13.33 -22.21
C ARG A 272 6.25 13.66 -21.30
N PRO A 273 6.78 12.68 -20.54
CA PRO A 273 6.23 11.33 -20.35
C PRO A 273 4.92 11.33 -19.53
N VAL A 274 4.21 10.20 -19.52
CA VAL A 274 3.22 9.87 -18.50
C VAL A 274 3.79 8.70 -17.71
N LEU A 275 4.00 8.84 -16.40
CA LEU A 275 4.46 7.75 -15.54
C LEU A 275 3.26 7.24 -14.75
N GLU A 276 2.97 5.96 -14.89
CA GLU A 276 2.03 5.22 -14.05
C GLU A 276 2.80 4.47 -12.97
N SER A 277 2.35 4.58 -11.72
CA SER A 277 2.98 4.00 -10.55
C SER A 277 1.91 3.60 -9.53
N GLY A 278 1.52 2.32 -9.54
CA GLY A 278 0.30 1.90 -8.85
C GLY A 278 -0.91 2.69 -9.36
N ASP A 279 -1.70 3.27 -8.47
CA ASP A 279 -2.91 4.04 -8.83
C ASP A 279 -2.63 5.50 -9.21
N LYS A 280 -1.36 5.89 -9.30
CA LYS A 280 -0.96 7.27 -9.56
C LYS A 280 -0.43 7.46 -10.97
N LEU A 281 -0.94 8.48 -11.65
CA LEU A 281 -0.43 8.97 -12.92
C LEU A 281 0.26 10.32 -12.75
N MET A 282 1.49 10.42 -13.25
CA MET A 282 2.31 11.64 -13.22
C MET A 282 2.58 12.14 -14.64
N LEU A 283 2.28 13.42 -14.88
CA LEU A 283 2.41 14.01 -16.20
C LEU A 283 3.66 14.90 -16.33
N GLY A 284 4.50 14.57 -17.31
CA GLY A 284 5.79 15.21 -17.56
C GLY A 284 6.89 14.69 -16.64
N PHE A 285 8.05 15.35 -16.70
CA PHE A 285 9.19 15.03 -15.85
C PHE A 285 9.65 16.27 -15.09
N LYS A 286 9.72 16.14 -13.77
CA LYS A 286 10.38 17.05 -12.82
C LYS A 286 11.01 16.16 -11.74
N ALA A 287 12.31 16.30 -11.51
CA ALA A 287 13.04 15.40 -10.62
C ALA A 287 12.51 15.46 -9.18
N GLU A 288 12.10 16.65 -8.73
CA GLU A 288 11.57 16.87 -7.38
C GLU A 288 10.24 16.11 -7.18
N ASN A 289 9.39 16.10 -8.22
CA ASN A 289 8.14 15.35 -8.19
C ASN A 289 8.41 13.85 -8.16
N TYR A 290 9.32 13.35 -9.01
CA TYR A 290 9.63 11.91 -9.04
C TYR A 290 10.28 11.47 -7.72
N GLN A 291 11.12 12.31 -7.13
CA GLN A 291 11.72 12.05 -5.83
C GLN A 291 10.67 11.98 -4.72
N THR A 292 9.72 12.91 -4.69
CA THR A 292 8.68 12.95 -3.64
C THR A 292 7.72 11.75 -3.74
N GLU A 293 7.49 11.25 -4.95
CA GLU A 293 6.43 10.28 -5.24
C GLU A 293 6.94 8.83 -5.34
N LEU A 294 8.24 8.63 -5.50
CA LEU A 294 8.84 7.32 -5.73
C LEU A 294 9.94 6.94 -4.71
N LEU A 295 10.35 7.85 -3.81
CA LEU A 295 11.44 7.67 -2.83
C LEU A 295 11.13 8.30 -1.46
#